data_AF-A0A6J6XLC1-F1
#
_entry.id   AF-A0A6J6XLC1-F1
#
_cell.length_a   1.000
_cell.length_b   1.000
_cell.length_c   1.000
_cell.angle_alpha   90.00
_cell.angle_beta   90.00
_cell.angle_gamma   90.00
#
_symmetry.space_group_name_H-M   'P 1'
#
loop_
_entity.id
_entity.type
_entity.pdbx_description
1 polymer ?
#
loop_
_entity_poly.entity_id
_entity_poly.type
_entity_poly.pdbx_seq_one_letter_code
_entity_poly.pdbx_strand_id
1 'polypeptide(L)'
;MRTYDVVKFSPLGTAVLTLASLISATGFLWPFFYNGTSLPRTQLFFWAAIAVAFVLVIVQISNSALDAKSVALLGVLSALIAAVRPLGAGAVGIEPMWFILILSARVFGPSFGFILGLTSMFVSALLTGGLGPWLGYQVFAAAWIGMAAGMLPGKQLRGRRELLSLIIFGIIASELFGILMDLQFWPWAFGANTQLSYLVNGSIVENLSRFITFHFATAMAWDIPRALFTTILLALSGKAVLSALRRTKTRAAFLQPIEFIERVKA
;
A
#
# COMPACT_ATOMS: atom_id res chain seq x y z
N MET A 1 3.51 -22.34 17.76
CA MET A 1 4.44 -21.21 17.50
C MET A 1 3.62 -19.94 17.22
N ARG A 2 3.55 -18.99 18.16
CA ARG A 2 2.77 -17.74 18.02
C ARG A 2 3.54 -16.76 17.13
N THR A 3 2.92 -16.25 16.07
CA THR A 3 3.51 -15.20 15.22
C THR A 3 3.59 -13.89 15.99
N TYR A 4 4.82 -13.49 16.35
CA TYR A 4 5.12 -12.21 17.00
C TYR A 4 5.21 -11.09 15.95
N ASP A 5 4.05 -10.55 15.57
CA ASP A 5 3.95 -9.32 14.79
C ASP A 5 4.24 -8.11 15.71
N VAL A 6 4.96 -7.11 15.19
CA VAL A 6 5.35 -5.91 15.95
C VAL A 6 4.14 -5.03 16.28
N VAL A 7 3.08 -5.17 15.48
CA VAL A 7 1.79 -4.49 15.67
C VAL A 7 0.68 -5.53 15.56
N LYS A 8 -0.21 -5.57 16.57
CA LYS A 8 -1.43 -6.37 16.54
C LYS A 8 -2.63 -5.43 16.48
N PHE A 9 -3.55 -5.71 15.56
CA PHE A 9 -4.82 -5.01 15.55
C PHE A 9 -5.69 -5.52 16.71
N SER A 10 -6.31 -4.58 17.44
CA SER A 10 -7.41 -4.92 18.34
C SER A 10 -8.62 -5.41 17.52
N PRO A 11 -9.56 -6.17 18.09
CA PRO A 11 -10.76 -6.60 17.38
C PRO A 11 -11.53 -5.44 16.74
N LEU A 12 -11.62 -4.32 17.46
CA LEU A 12 -12.20 -3.07 16.96
C LEU A 12 -11.36 -2.48 15.80
N GLY A 13 -10.04 -2.46 15.93
CA GLY A 13 -9.13 -2.00 14.87
C GLY A 13 -9.27 -2.84 13.60
N THR A 14 -9.37 -4.16 13.73
CA THR A 14 -9.64 -5.06 12.60
C THR A 14 -10.98 -4.72 11.96
N ALA A 15 -12.06 -4.56 12.74
CA ALA A 15 -13.38 -4.22 12.20
C ALA A 15 -13.38 -2.88 11.44
N VAL A 16 -12.75 -1.84 11.99
CA VAL A 16 -12.60 -0.53 11.34
C VAL A 16 -11.80 -0.65 10.03
N LEU A 17 -10.72 -1.41 10.03
CA LEU A 17 -9.90 -1.63 8.84
C LEU A 17 -10.60 -2.44 7.76
N THR A 18 -11.36 -3.46 8.16
CA THR A 18 -12.19 -4.24 7.25
C THR A 18 -13.27 -3.36 6.63
N LEU A 19 -13.97 -2.55 7.43
CA LEU A 19 -14.98 -1.62 6.94
C LEU A 19 -14.37 -0.59 5.98
N ALA A 20 -13.24 0.02 6.36
CA ALA A 20 -12.53 0.96 5.49
C ALA A 20 -12.09 0.31 4.18
N SER A 21 -11.60 -0.94 4.25
CA SER A 21 -11.22 -1.70 3.04
C SER A 21 -12.42 -2.03 2.15
N LEU A 22 -13.57 -2.38 2.74
CA LEU A 22 -14.80 -2.65 1.98
C LEU A 22 -15.29 -1.38 1.28
N ILE A 23 -15.32 -0.24 1.98
CA ILE A 23 -15.68 1.05 1.39
C ILE A 23 -14.71 1.39 0.24
N SER A 24 -13.41 1.25 0.46
CA SER A 24 -12.42 1.50 -0.59
C SER A 24 -12.58 0.56 -1.78
N ALA A 25 -12.91 -0.72 -1.56
CA ALA A 25 -13.20 -1.66 -2.63
C ALA A 25 -14.43 -1.26 -3.45
N THR A 26 -15.51 -0.76 -2.82
CA THR A 26 -16.63 -0.18 -3.56
C THR A 26 -16.21 1.03 -4.39
N GLY A 27 -15.28 1.83 -3.86
CA GLY A 27 -14.67 2.94 -4.57
C GLY A 27 -13.84 2.53 -5.79
N PHE A 28 -13.31 1.30 -5.87
CA PHE A 28 -12.62 0.81 -7.08
C PHE A 28 -13.60 0.14 -8.07
N LEU A 29 -14.65 -0.49 -7.55
CA LEU A 29 -15.56 -1.31 -8.35
C LEU A 29 -16.81 -0.57 -8.83
N TRP A 30 -17.05 0.67 -8.37
CA TRP A 30 -18.21 1.47 -8.77
C TRP A 30 -18.46 1.56 -10.28
N PRO A 31 -17.45 1.58 -11.20
CA PRO A 31 -17.73 1.71 -12.62
C PRO A 31 -18.59 0.56 -13.15
N PHE A 32 -18.47 -0.64 -12.58
CA PHE A 32 -19.23 -1.80 -13.03
C PHE A 32 -20.69 -1.81 -12.56
N PHE A 33 -21.02 -1.05 -11.52
CA PHE A 33 -22.35 -1.06 -10.89
C PHE A 33 -23.10 0.27 -11.04
N TYR A 34 -22.43 1.31 -11.54
CA TYR A 34 -23.04 2.61 -11.70
C TYR A 34 -24.05 2.63 -12.85
N ASN A 35 -25.27 3.06 -12.52
CA ASN A 35 -26.34 3.29 -13.47
C ASN A 35 -26.85 4.73 -13.30
N GLY A 36 -26.68 5.56 -14.32
CA GLY A 36 -26.99 6.99 -14.24
C GLY A 36 -26.92 7.69 -15.60
N THR A 37 -27.36 8.94 -15.64
CA THR A 37 -27.41 9.75 -16.88
C THR A 37 -26.11 10.50 -17.18
N SER A 38 -25.27 10.72 -16.17
CA SER A 38 -23.96 11.37 -16.28
C SER A 38 -22.95 10.70 -15.35
N LEU A 39 -21.65 10.91 -15.58
CA LEU A 39 -20.63 10.51 -14.61
C LEU A 39 -20.96 11.14 -13.23
N PRO A 40 -20.87 10.37 -12.13
CA PRO A 40 -21.19 10.90 -10.82
C PRO A 40 -20.19 12.02 -10.46
N ARG A 41 -20.63 13.02 -9.68
CA ARG A 41 -19.71 14.01 -9.07
C ARG A 41 -18.88 13.36 -7.95
N THR A 42 -18.05 12.40 -8.34
CA THR A 42 -17.20 11.59 -7.46
C THR A 42 -16.21 12.44 -6.67
N GLN A 43 -15.93 13.68 -7.10
CA GLN A 43 -15.04 14.61 -6.38
C GLN A 43 -15.37 14.73 -4.89
N LEU A 44 -16.65 14.72 -4.49
CA LEU A 44 -17.04 14.72 -3.07
C LEU A 44 -16.69 13.41 -2.35
N PHE A 45 -16.91 12.25 -3.00
CA PHE A 45 -16.49 10.95 -2.50
C PHE A 45 -14.97 10.89 -2.29
N PHE A 46 -14.24 11.56 -3.17
CA PHE A 46 -12.79 11.64 -3.12
C PHE A 46 -12.23 12.54 -2.03
N TRP A 47 -12.82 13.72 -1.83
CA TRP A 47 -12.51 14.56 -0.69
C TRP A 47 -12.86 13.85 0.63
N ALA A 48 -13.97 13.11 0.66
CA ALA A 48 -14.32 12.26 1.80
C ALA A 48 -13.29 11.13 2.01
N ALA A 49 -12.79 10.48 0.96
CA ALA A 49 -11.74 9.47 1.06
C ALA A 49 -10.43 10.04 1.62
N ILE A 50 -10.05 11.27 1.23
CA ILE A 50 -8.91 11.98 1.83
C ILE A 50 -9.15 12.26 3.31
N ALA A 51 -10.33 12.76 3.67
CA ALA A 51 -10.69 13.02 5.07
C ALA A 51 -10.69 11.72 5.91
N VAL A 52 -11.21 10.62 5.36
CA VAL A 52 -11.17 9.30 6.00
C VAL A 52 -9.73 8.80 6.14
N ALA A 53 -8.89 8.94 5.12
CA ALA A 53 -7.48 8.59 5.22
C ALA A 53 -6.78 9.39 6.34
N PHE A 54 -7.10 10.69 6.47
CA PHE A 54 -6.58 11.54 7.53
C PHE A 54 -7.04 11.09 8.92
N VAL A 55 -8.33 10.82 9.08
CA VAL A 55 -8.89 10.26 10.32
C VAL A 55 -8.24 8.92 10.64
N LEU A 56 -8.02 8.04 9.65
CA LEU A 56 -7.36 6.75 9.86
C LEU A 56 -5.91 6.89 10.32
N VAL A 57 -5.14 7.83 9.75
CA VAL A 57 -3.78 8.14 10.22
C VAL A 57 -3.83 8.60 11.68
N ILE A 58 -4.70 9.54 12.02
CA ILE A 58 -4.83 10.08 13.38
C ILE A 58 -5.26 9.01 14.36
N VAL A 59 -6.27 8.22 14.02
CA VAL A 59 -6.79 7.12 14.86
C VAL A 59 -5.71 6.05 15.07
N GLN A 60 -4.91 5.74 14.05
CA GLN A 60 -3.78 4.81 14.19
C GLN A 60 -2.69 5.34 15.12
N ILE A 61 -2.32 6.62 14.99
CA ILE A 61 -1.31 7.24 15.85
C ILE A 61 -1.84 7.39 17.29
N SER A 62 -3.13 7.69 17.45
CA SER A 62 -3.75 7.94 18.75
C SER A 62 -4.10 6.67 19.52
N ASN A 63 -4.33 5.55 18.82
CA ASN A 63 -4.53 4.27 19.48
C ASN A 63 -3.21 3.83 20.13
N SER A 64 -3.16 3.98 21.46
CA SER A 64 -2.02 3.74 22.36
C SER A 64 -1.54 2.28 22.43
N ALA A 65 -1.93 1.44 21.47
CA ALA A 65 -1.51 0.06 21.32
C ALA A 65 -0.18 -0.11 20.56
N LEU A 66 0.33 0.97 19.95
CA LEU A 66 1.66 0.99 19.34
C LEU A 66 2.70 1.38 20.40
N ASP A 67 3.64 0.48 20.67
CA ASP A 67 4.84 0.79 21.45
C ASP A 67 5.56 2.00 20.82
N ALA A 68 6.08 2.92 21.63
CA ALA A 68 6.73 4.15 21.18
C ALA A 68 7.85 3.87 20.16
N LYS A 69 8.56 2.74 20.34
CA LYS A 69 9.57 2.26 19.39
C LYS A 69 8.97 1.89 18.03
N SER A 70 7.79 1.28 18.02
CA SER A 70 7.11 0.86 16.78
C SER A 70 6.61 2.07 16.02
N VAL A 71 6.10 3.10 16.72
CA VAL A 71 5.73 4.39 16.13
C VAL A 71 6.96 5.08 15.54
N ALA A 72 8.08 5.14 16.27
CA ALA A 72 9.31 5.74 15.77
C ALA A 72 9.82 5.03 14.50
N LEU A 73 9.85 3.69 14.51
CA LEU A 73 10.25 2.90 13.34
C LEU A 73 9.31 3.08 12.15
N LEU A 74 7.99 3.09 12.41
CA LEU A 74 6.98 3.37 11.39
C LEU A 74 7.20 4.76 10.78
N GLY A 75 7.49 5.78 11.59
CA GLY A 75 7.78 7.14 11.14
C GLY A 75 9.02 7.19 10.25
N VAL A 76 10.13 6.58 10.68
CA VAL A 76 11.39 6.54 9.90
C VAL A 76 11.19 5.82 8.57
N LEU A 77 10.56 4.64 8.57
CA LEU A 77 10.30 3.91 7.33
C LEU A 77 9.29 4.63 6.44
N SER A 78 8.27 5.28 7.02
CA SER A 78 7.31 6.08 6.26
C SER A 78 7.99 7.25 5.57
N ALA A 79 8.86 7.97 6.29
CA ALA A 79 9.64 9.08 5.75
C ALA A 79 10.58 8.62 4.64
N LEU A 80 11.28 7.50 4.84
CA LEU A 80 12.17 6.92 3.83
C LEU A 80 11.40 6.56 2.56
N ILE A 81 10.29 5.82 2.67
CA ILE A 81 9.43 5.44 1.54
C ILE A 81 8.89 6.70 0.85
N ALA A 82 8.44 7.67 1.64
CA ALA A 82 7.88 8.92 1.13
C ALA A 82 8.90 9.77 0.37
N ALA A 83 10.17 9.73 0.78
CA ALA A 83 11.27 10.47 0.16
C ALA A 83 11.82 9.79 -1.09
N VAL A 84 11.77 8.45 -1.19
CA VAL A 84 12.25 7.74 -2.40
C VAL A 84 11.20 7.70 -3.51
N ARG A 85 9.91 7.76 -3.18
CA ARG A 85 8.83 7.72 -4.20
C ARG A 85 8.97 8.81 -5.28
N PRO A 86 9.27 10.09 -4.95
CA PRO A 86 9.42 11.15 -5.95
C PRO A 86 10.61 10.95 -6.88
N LEU A 87 11.64 10.18 -6.49
CA LEU A 87 12.77 9.84 -7.36
C LEU A 87 12.33 9.01 -8.57
N GLY A 88 11.16 8.37 -8.46
CA GLY A 88 10.48 7.67 -9.53
C GLY A 88 9.46 8.51 -10.30
N ALA A 89 9.05 9.66 -9.76
CA ALA A 89 8.01 10.47 -10.35
C ALA A 89 8.47 11.05 -11.69
N GLY A 90 7.71 10.75 -12.76
CA GLY A 90 8.04 11.16 -14.13
C GLY A 90 8.83 10.13 -14.93
N ALA A 91 9.42 9.12 -14.29
CA ALA A 91 10.01 7.97 -14.96
C ALA A 91 8.98 6.83 -15.01
N VAL A 92 8.44 6.58 -16.20
CA VAL A 92 7.41 5.59 -16.52
C VAL A 92 7.66 4.25 -15.78
N GLY A 93 6.87 4.00 -14.73
CA GLY A 93 6.89 2.80 -13.89
C GLY A 93 8.08 2.62 -12.93
N ILE A 94 9.02 3.56 -12.81
CA ILE A 94 10.12 3.42 -11.84
C ILE A 94 9.63 3.86 -10.47
N GLU A 95 9.35 2.93 -9.54
CA GLU A 95 8.81 3.28 -8.22
C GLU A 95 9.54 2.52 -7.09
N PRO A 96 10.65 3.07 -6.55
CA PRO A 96 11.48 2.38 -5.54
C PRO A 96 10.76 2.16 -4.20
N MET A 97 9.65 2.86 -3.98
CA MET A 97 8.88 2.80 -2.73
C MET A 97 8.39 1.37 -2.42
N TRP A 98 8.00 0.60 -3.45
CA TRP A 98 7.41 -0.72 -3.30
C TRP A 98 8.38 -1.73 -2.70
N PHE A 99 9.64 -1.69 -3.14
CA PHE A 99 10.68 -2.57 -2.62
C PHE A 99 10.85 -2.40 -1.11
N ILE A 100 10.89 -1.17 -0.60
CA ILE A 100 11.04 -0.91 0.84
C ILE A 100 9.78 -1.33 1.61
N LEU A 101 8.60 -1.02 1.07
CA LEU A 101 7.32 -1.39 1.67
C LEU A 101 7.18 -2.91 1.83
N ILE A 102 7.44 -3.67 0.76
CA ILE A 102 7.34 -5.13 0.73
C ILE A 102 8.29 -5.77 1.74
N LEU A 103 9.56 -5.35 1.75
CA LEU A 103 10.56 -5.91 2.67
C LEU A 103 10.26 -5.56 4.14
N SER A 104 9.80 -4.33 4.39
CA SER A 104 9.41 -3.89 5.73
C SER A 104 8.21 -4.69 6.24
N ALA A 105 7.16 -4.79 5.45
CA ALA A 105 5.97 -5.58 5.77
C ALA A 105 6.31 -7.05 6.03
N ARG A 106 7.17 -7.65 5.21
CA ARG A 106 7.63 -9.03 5.38
C ARG A 106 8.30 -9.26 6.74
N VAL A 107 9.04 -8.29 7.27
CA VAL A 107 9.77 -8.40 8.54
C VAL A 107 8.90 -8.07 9.76
N PHE A 108 8.12 -7.00 9.67
CA PHE A 108 7.37 -6.44 10.80
C PHE A 108 5.93 -6.97 10.91
N GLY A 109 5.40 -7.56 9.85
CA GLY A 109 4.11 -8.23 9.81
C GLY A 109 3.03 -7.44 9.04
N PRO A 110 1.85 -8.05 8.87
CA PRO A 110 0.79 -7.51 8.02
C PRO A 110 0.21 -6.20 8.55
N SER A 111 0.00 -6.10 9.86
CA SER A 111 -0.53 -4.88 10.47
C SER A 111 0.40 -3.69 10.29
N PHE A 112 1.71 -3.92 10.49
CA PHE A 112 2.71 -2.89 10.27
C PHE A 112 2.79 -2.51 8.80
N GLY A 113 2.75 -3.49 7.88
CA GLY A 113 2.75 -3.26 6.44
C GLY A 113 1.56 -2.42 5.97
N PHE A 114 0.36 -2.69 6.51
CA PHE A 114 -0.84 -1.92 6.21
C PHE A 114 -0.66 -0.44 6.60
N ILE A 115 -0.28 -0.19 7.85
CA ILE A 115 -0.12 1.18 8.36
C ILE A 115 1.01 1.88 7.60
N LEU A 116 2.13 1.19 7.36
CA LEU A 116 3.28 1.73 6.62
C LEU A 116 2.89 2.16 5.21
N GLY A 117 2.11 1.35 4.49
CA GLY A 117 1.62 1.70 3.15
C GLY A 117 0.71 2.94 3.18
N LEU A 118 -0.19 3.00 4.17
CA LEU A 118 -1.12 4.11 4.37
C LEU A 118 -0.38 5.42 4.67
N THR A 119 0.51 5.42 5.67
CA THR A 119 1.23 6.61 6.12
C THR A 119 2.27 7.07 5.11
N SER A 120 3.05 6.16 4.52
CA SER A 120 4.10 6.53 3.56
C SER A 120 3.52 7.15 2.28
N MET A 121 2.45 6.59 1.73
CA MET A 121 1.81 7.11 0.53
C MET A 121 1.22 8.50 0.78
N PHE A 122 0.56 8.67 1.93
CA PHE A 122 -0.01 9.95 2.33
C PHE A 122 1.06 11.03 2.55
N VAL A 123 2.09 10.74 3.35
CA VAL A 123 3.20 11.67 3.60
C VAL A 123 3.89 12.04 2.30
N SER A 124 4.11 11.08 1.40
CA SER A 124 4.73 11.36 0.10
C SER A 124 3.91 12.32 -0.74
N ALA A 125 2.59 12.17 -0.77
CA ALA A 125 1.71 13.08 -1.49
C ALA A 125 1.72 14.49 -0.91
N LEU A 126 1.85 14.63 0.41
CA LEU A 126 2.05 15.94 1.04
C LEU A 126 3.37 16.57 0.61
N LEU A 127 4.46 15.78 0.60
CA LEU A 127 5.79 16.26 0.22
C LEU A 127 5.86 16.72 -1.25
N THR A 128 5.13 16.07 -2.15
CA THR A 128 5.15 16.39 -3.59
C THR A 128 4.03 17.32 -4.02
N GLY A 129 3.15 17.74 -3.12
CA GLY A 129 1.94 18.48 -3.47
C GLY A 129 0.92 17.66 -4.28
N GLY A 130 1.04 16.33 -4.29
CA GLY A 130 0.18 15.39 -5.01
C GLY A 130 -1.19 15.15 -4.36
N LEU A 131 -1.76 16.15 -3.70
CA LEU A 131 -3.08 16.07 -3.09
C LEU A 131 -4.14 16.13 -4.18
N GLY A 132 -4.84 15.01 -4.38
CA GLY A 132 -5.92 14.94 -5.33
C GLY A 132 -6.82 13.72 -5.11
N PRO A 133 -7.92 13.63 -5.86
CA PRO A 133 -8.90 12.54 -5.74
C PRO A 133 -8.29 11.13 -5.75
N TRP A 134 -7.30 10.90 -6.62
CA TRP A 134 -6.60 9.63 -6.78
C TRP A 134 -5.83 9.18 -5.52
N LEU A 135 -5.50 10.11 -4.60
CA LEU A 135 -4.69 9.81 -3.43
C LEU A 135 -5.36 8.77 -2.52
N GLY A 136 -6.68 8.85 -2.34
CA GLY A 136 -7.42 7.88 -1.53
C GLY A 136 -7.18 6.45 -2.02
N TYR A 137 -7.27 6.24 -3.34
CA TYR A 137 -6.99 4.94 -3.94
C TYR A 137 -5.54 4.50 -3.76
N GLN A 138 -4.58 5.39 -3.99
CA GLN A 138 -3.16 5.07 -3.85
C GLN A 138 -2.83 4.64 -2.42
N VAL A 139 -3.38 5.34 -1.42
CA VAL A 139 -3.17 5.07 0.00
C VAL A 139 -3.70 3.68 0.36
N PHE A 140 -4.92 3.33 -0.05
CA PHE A 140 -5.50 2.03 0.26
C PHE A 140 -4.84 0.89 -0.54
N ALA A 141 -4.53 1.10 -1.82
CA ALA A 141 -3.82 0.11 -2.61
C ALA A 141 -2.43 -0.21 -2.01
N ALA A 142 -1.69 0.82 -1.58
CA ALA A 142 -0.42 0.64 -0.89
C ALA A 142 -0.59 -0.08 0.46
N ALA A 143 -1.61 0.27 1.25
CA ALA A 143 -1.91 -0.39 2.50
C ALA A 143 -2.23 -1.88 2.30
N TRP A 144 -3.02 -2.24 1.29
CA TRP A 144 -3.32 -3.65 0.97
C TRP A 144 -2.09 -4.43 0.51
N ILE A 145 -1.25 -3.84 -0.34
CA ILE A 145 0.01 -4.47 -0.78
C ILE A 145 0.95 -4.70 0.42
N GLY A 146 1.10 -3.69 1.28
CA GLY A 146 1.87 -3.81 2.51
C GLY A 146 1.31 -4.91 3.43
N MET A 147 -0.01 -4.97 3.61
CA MET A 147 -0.65 -6.04 4.39
C MET A 147 -0.37 -7.42 3.81
N ALA A 148 -0.62 -7.59 2.51
CA ALA A 148 -0.43 -8.86 1.81
C ALA A 148 1.04 -9.34 1.85
N ALA A 149 2.01 -8.44 1.70
CA ALA A 149 3.43 -8.76 1.86
C ALA A 149 3.76 -9.31 3.25
N GLY A 150 3.12 -8.76 4.29
CA GLY A 150 3.27 -9.24 5.66
C GLY A 150 2.52 -10.56 5.95
N MET A 151 1.47 -10.87 5.18
CA MET A 151 0.71 -12.13 5.25
C MET A 151 1.39 -13.28 4.51
N LEU A 152 2.41 -13.01 3.69
CA LEU A 152 3.11 -14.04 2.92
C LEU A 152 3.52 -15.24 3.82
N PRO A 153 3.21 -16.48 3.38
CA PRO A 153 3.52 -17.67 4.17
C PRO A 153 5.03 -17.89 4.33
N GLY A 154 5.39 -18.86 5.18
CA GLY A 154 6.78 -19.28 5.35
C GLY A 154 7.67 -18.21 5.98
N LYS A 155 7.27 -17.61 7.12
CA LYS A 155 8.12 -16.66 7.89
C LYS A 155 9.48 -17.28 8.30
N GLN A 156 9.58 -18.60 8.26
CA GLN A 156 10.78 -19.42 8.50
C GLN A 156 11.67 -19.57 7.26
N LEU A 157 11.17 -19.27 6.05
CA LEU A 157 11.98 -19.28 4.84
C LEU A 157 13.10 -18.24 4.97
N ARG A 158 14.30 -18.63 4.53
CA ARG A 158 15.51 -17.81 4.53
C ARG A 158 16.28 -17.99 3.23
N GLY A 159 17.14 -17.01 2.93
CA GLY A 159 18.02 -17.06 1.77
C GLY A 159 17.27 -16.96 0.45
N ARG A 160 17.63 -17.82 -0.53
CA ARG A 160 17.13 -17.72 -1.91
C ARG A 160 15.62 -17.97 -2.04
N ARG A 161 15.05 -18.89 -1.26
CA ARG A 161 13.61 -19.23 -1.34
C ARG A 161 12.72 -18.07 -0.90
N GLU A 162 13.11 -17.40 0.18
CA GLU A 162 12.42 -16.19 0.65
C GLU A 162 12.53 -15.06 -0.38
N LEU A 163 13.72 -14.87 -0.96
CA LEU A 163 13.91 -13.85 -1.97
C LEU A 163 13.05 -14.11 -3.21
N LEU A 164 12.99 -15.35 -3.68
CA LEU A 164 12.14 -15.75 -4.81
C LEU A 164 10.66 -15.47 -4.51
N SER A 165 10.19 -15.82 -3.31
CA SER A 165 8.80 -15.53 -2.93
C SER A 165 8.49 -14.03 -2.92
N LEU A 166 9.45 -13.20 -2.53
CA LEU A 166 9.29 -11.74 -2.51
C LEU A 166 9.34 -11.14 -3.91
N ILE A 167 10.14 -11.70 -4.82
CA ILE A 167 10.18 -11.29 -6.22
C ILE A 167 8.84 -11.62 -6.89
N ILE A 168 8.36 -12.86 -6.76
CA ILE A 168 7.06 -13.28 -7.32
C ILE A 168 5.94 -12.38 -6.77
N PHE A 169 5.95 -12.15 -5.45
CA PHE A 169 5.00 -11.24 -4.84
C PHE A 169 5.13 -9.80 -5.36
N GLY A 170 6.35 -9.28 -5.54
CA GLY A 170 6.59 -7.93 -6.07
C GLY A 170 6.08 -7.74 -7.49
N ILE A 171 6.22 -8.76 -8.34
CA ILE A 171 5.63 -8.77 -9.69
C ILE A 171 4.11 -8.70 -9.59
N ILE A 172 3.49 -9.61 -8.83
CA ILE A 172 2.03 -9.65 -8.64
C ILE A 172 1.51 -8.33 -8.05
N ALA A 173 2.21 -7.77 -7.07
CA ALA A 173 1.83 -6.52 -6.42
C ALA A 173 1.94 -5.33 -7.37
N SER A 174 2.90 -5.34 -8.30
CA SER A 174 3.07 -4.27 -9.29
C SER A 174 1.90 -4.25 -10.28
N GLU A 175 1.50 -5.41 -10.78
CA GLU A 175 0.33 -5.60 -11.65
C GLU A 175 -0.97 -5.27 -10.90
N LEU A 176 -1.13 -5.76 -9.67
CA LEU A 176 -2.33 -5.49 -8.87
C LEU A 176 -2.50 -3.99 -8.59
N PHE A 177 -1.40 -3.29 -8.27
CA PHE A 177 -1.43 -1.83 -8.11
C PHE A 177 -1.86 -1.15 -9.41
N GLY A 178 -1.30 -1.58 -10.55
CA GLY A 178 -1.66 -1.12 -11.88
C GLY A 178 -3.14 -1.25 -12.19
N ILE A 179 -3.69 -2.46 -12.04
CA ILE A 179 -5.11 -2.75 -12.22
C ILE A 179 -5.98 -1.81 -11.36
N LEU A 180 -5.63 -1.62 -10.09
CA LEU A 180 -6.37 -0.73 -9.20
C LEU A 180 -6.29 0.74 -9.65
N MET A 181 -5.11 1.20 -10.09
CA MET A 181 -4.91 2.56 -10.58
C MET A 181 -5.56 2.82 -11.93
N ASP A 182 -5.65 1.80 -12.78
CA ASP A 182 -6.37 1.87 -14.04
C ASP A 182 -7.87 1.86 -13.78
N LEU A 183 -8.39 1.03 -12.87
CA LEU A 183 -9.82 1.02 -12.53
C LEU A 183 -10.31 2.39 -12.06
N GLN A 184 -9.50 3.10 -11.27
CA GLN A 184 -9.90 4.43 -10.83
C GLN A 184 -9.77 5.52 -11.90
N PHE A 185 -8.81 5.38 -12.82
CA PHE A 185 -8.56 6.38 -13.86
C PHE A 185 -9.44 6.17 -15.10
N TRP A 186 -9.73 4.92 -15.46
CA TRP A 186 -10.40 4.48 -16.67
C TRP A 186 -11.72 5.20 -16.98
N PRO A 187 -12.64 5.43 -16.02
CA PRO A 187 -13.88 6.18 -16.26
C PRO A 187 -13.67 7.63 -16.71
N TRP A 188 -12.47 8.18 -16.51
CA TRP A 188 -12.10 9.57 -16.80
C TRP A 188 -11.07 9.68 -17.93
N ALA A 189 -10.49 8.57 -18.38
CA ALA A 189 -9.34 8.54 -19.28
C ALA A 189 -9.66 9.02 -20.71
N PHE A 190 -10.88 8.74 -21.20
CA PHE A 190 -11.30 9.07 -22.56
C PHE A 190 -12.70 9.69 -22.55
N GLY A 191 -12.97 10.56 -23.52
CA GLY A 191 -14.35 10.97 -23.85
C GLY A 191 -15.15 9.80 -24.43
N ALA A 192 -16.48 9.90 -24.42
CA ALA A 192 -17.44 8.78 -24.66
C ALA A 192 -17.37 8.02 -26.01
N ASN A 193 -16.37 8.25 -26.86
CA ASN A 193 -16.37 7.86 -28.27
C ASN A 193 -15.24 6.90 -28.68
N THR A 194 -14.53 6.26 -27.74
CA THR A 194 -13.51 5.26 -28.09
C THR A 194 -13.93 3.84 -27.73
N GLN A 195 -13.38 2.83 -28.43
CA GLN A 195 -13.58 1.42 -28.09
C GLN A 195 -13.05 1.05 -26.69
N LEU A 196 -12.17 1.87 -26.13
CA LEU A 196 -11.61 1.73 -24.78
C LEU A 196 -12.39 2.50 -23.73
N SER A 197 -13.35 3.34 -24.12
CA SER A 197 -14.09 4.21 -23.20
C SER A 197 -15.01 3.40 -22.31
N TYR A 198 -15.12 3.82 -21.04
CA TYR A 198 -16.13 3.35 -20.12
C TYR A 198 -17.54 3.67 -20.67
N LEU A 199 -18.42 2.67 -20.67
CA LEU A 199 -19.82 2.85 -21.05
C LEU A 199 -20.69 2.98 -19.82
N VAL A 200 -21.30 4.15 -19.68
CA VAL A 200 -22.35 4.39 -18.68
C VAL A 200 -23.55 3.50 -19.03
N ASN A 201 -24.05 2.73 -18.07
CA ASN A 201 -25.16 1.78 -18.23
C ASN A 201 -24.87 0.58 -19.16
N GLY A 202 -23.61 0.38 -19.57
CA GLY A 202 -23.19 -0.80 -20.33
C GLY A 202 -23.25 -2.07 -19.47
N SER A 203 -23.35 -3.24 -20.12
CA SER A 203 -23.30 -4.51 -19.39
C SER A 203 -21.95 -4.71 -18.69
N ILE A 204 -21.93 -5.45 -17.57
CA ILE A 204 -20.70 -5.75 -16.82
C ILE A 204 -19.67 -6.43 -17.72
N VAL A 205 -20.09 -7.36 -18.58
CA VAL A 205 -19.21 -8.11 -19.48
C VAL A 205 -18.56 -7.18 -20.51
N GLU A 206 -19.33 -6.24 -21.09
CA GLU A 206 -18.79 -5.30 -22.06
C GLU A 206 -17.78 -4.35 -21.42
N ASN A 207 -18.12 -3.77 -20.26
CA ASN A 207 -17.20 -2.90 -19.52
C ASN A 207 -15.94 -3.66 -19.06
N LEU A 208 -16.05 -4.94 -18.70
CA LEU A 208 -14.89 -5.76 -18.35
C LEU A 208 -13.97 -5.97 -19.55
N SER A 209 -14.52 -6.27 -20.73
CA SER A 209 -13.72 -6.40 -21.96
C SER A 209 -12.98 -5.11 -22.30
N ARG A 210 -13.67 -3.97 -22.22
CA ARG A 210 -13.08 -2.64 -22.48
C ARG A 210 -11.99 -2.30 -21.47
N PHE A 211 -12.22 -2.61 -20.20
CA PHE A 211 -11.23 -2.42 -19.14
C PHE A 211 -9.98 -3.27 -19.38
N ILE A 212 -10.12 -4.55 -19.74
CA ILE A 212 -8.97 -5.43 -20.01
C ILE A 212 -8.13 -4.87 -21.17
N THR A 213 -8.76 -4.43 -22.26
CA THR A 213 -8.02 -3.83 -23.39
C THR A 213 -7.34 -2.52 -22.99
N PHE A 214 -8.02 -1.69 -22.19
CA PHE A 214 -7.44 -0.46 -21.65
C PHE A 214 -6.22 -0.75 -20.78
N HIS A 215 -6.38 -1.64 -19.80
CA HIS A 215 -5.33 -2.04 -18.86
C HIS A 215 -4.13 -2.64 -19.59
N PHE A 216 -4.36 -3.48 -20.62
CA PHE A 216 -3.24 -4.03 -21.39
C PHE A 216 -2.40 -2.94 -22.06
N ALA A 217 -3.04 -1.88 -22.58
CA ALA A 217 -2.33 -0.77 -23.21
C ALA A 217 -1.53 0.08 -22.21
N THR A 218 -2.06 0.30 -21.00
CA THR A 218 -1.42 1.08 -19.94
C THR A 218 -0.35 0.29 -19.19
N ALA A 219 -0.59 -1.00 -18.92
CA ALA A 219 0.29 -1.90 -18.19
C ALA A 219 1.66 -2.03 -18.84
N MET A 220 1.72 -2.00 -20.19
CA MET A 220 2.99 -2.03 -20.92
C MET A 220 3.91 -0.85 -20.56
N ALA A 221 3.32 0.32 -20.31
CA ALA A 221 4.07 1.50 -19.90
C ALA A 221 4.31 1.49 -18.39
N TRP A 222 3.32 1.19 -17.56
CA TRP A 222 3.44 1.46 -16.12
C TRP A 222 3.80 0.23 -15.29
N ASP A 223 3.17 -0.91 -15.55
CA ASP A 223 3.22 -2.06 -14.65
C ASP A 223 4.43 -2.94 -14.94
N ILE A 224 4.76 -3.15 -16.22
CA ILE A 224 5.96 -3.91 -16.61
C ILE A 224 7.23 -3.25 -16.08
N PRO A 225 7.48 -1.93 -16.27
CA PRO A 225 8.67 -1.31 -15.71
C PRO A 225 8.69 -1.30 -14.19
N ARG A 226 7.53 -1.15 -13.52
CA ARG A 226 7.42 -1.26 -12.06
C ARG A 226 7.80 -2.65 -11.56
N ALA A 227 7.27 -3.69 -12.20
CA ALA A 227 7.57 -5.08 -11.88
C ALA A 227 9.06 -5.39 -12.08
N LEU A 228 9.63 -4.95 -13.21
CA LEU A 228 11.04 -5.13 -13.52
C LEU A 228 11.93 -4.41 -12.51
N PHE A 229 11.67 -3.13 -12.26
CA PHE A 229 12.46 -2.32 -11.34
C PHE A 229 12.39 -2.85 -9.91
N THR A 230 11.20 -3.18 -9.43
CA THR A 230 10.99 -3.79 -8.10
C THR A 230 11.73 -5.13 -8.00
N THR A 231 11.67 -5.95 -9.04
CA THR A 231 12.38 -7.23 -9.11
C THR A 231 13.90 -7.05 -9.05
N ILE A 232 14.44 -6.10 -9.81
CA ILE A 232 15.88 -5.79 -9.81
C ILE A 232 16.33 -5.33 -8.43
N LEU A 233 15.60 -4.40 -7.80
CA LEU A 233 15.92 -3.92 -6.45
C LEU A 233 15.86 -5.05 -5.41
N LEU A 234 14.83 -5.90 -5.47
CA LEU A 234 14.72 -7.06 -4.60
C LEU A 234 15.90 -8.02 -4.82
N ALA A 235 16.22 -8.37 -6.06
CA ALA A 235 17.29 -9.31 -6.40
C ALA A 235 18.67 -8.82 -5.93
N LEU A 236 18.98 -7.55 -6.15
CA LEU A 236 20.28 -6.95 -5.82
C LEU A 236 20.44 -6.66 -4.32
N SER A 237 19.42 -6.07 -3.70
CA SER A 237 19.55 -5.49 -2.35
C SER A 237 18.70 -6.20 -1.29
N GLY A 238 17.75 -7.03 -1.69
CA GLY A 238 16.75 -7.62 -0.79
C GLY A 238 17.36 -8.41 0.36
N LYS A 239 18.46 -9.15 0.14
CA LYS A 239 19.15 -9.88 1.22
C LYS A 239 19.75 -8.94 2.28
N ALA A 240 20.46 -7.91 1.83
CA ALA A 240 21.12 -6.95 2.72
C ALA A 240 20.08 -6.18 3.54
N VAL A 241 19.02 -5.70 2.87
CA VAL A 241 17.94 -4.93 3.48
C VAL A 241 17.14 -5.79 4.46
N LEU A 242 16.79 -7.04 4.10
CA LEU A 242 16.13 -7.97 5.03
C LEU A 242 16.97 -8.23 6.28
N SER A 243 18.29 -8.38 6.12
CA SER A 243 19.21 -8.56 7.25
C SER A 243 19.20 -7.33 8.17
N ALA A 244 19.30 -6.13 7.61
CA ALA A 244 19.26 -4.88 8.35
C ALA A 244 17.94 -4.69 9.10
N LEU A 245 16.80 -4.86 8.42
CA LEU A 245 15.46 -4.73 9.02
C LEU A 245 15.24 -5.75 10.14
N ARG A 246 15.69 -7.00 9.96
CA ARG A 246 15.62 -8.03 11.01
C ARG A 246 16.48 -7.66 12.20
N ARG A 247 17.70 -7.17 11.99
CA ARG A 247 18.58 -6.71 13.07
C ARG A 247 17.91 -5.60 13.87
N THR A 248 17.24 -4.65 13.21
CA THR A 248 16.43 -3.62 13.88
C THR A 248 15.31 -4.24 14.70
N LYS A 249 14.58 -5.21 14.14
CA LYS A 249 13.52 -5.94 14.87
C LYS A 249 14.04 -6.60 16.15
N THR A 250 15.19 -7.27 16.09
CA THR A 250 15.76 -7.96 17.24
C THR A 250 16.35 -6.99 18.27
N ARG A 251 17.06 -5.95 17.83
CA ARG A 251 17.76 -5.00 18.72
C ARG A 251 16.85 -3.99 19.40
N ALA A 252 15.74 -3.61 18.76
CA ALA A 252 14.79 -2.67 19.36
C ALA A 252 14.06 -3.27 20.57
N ALA A 253 14.15 -4.58 20.82
CA ALA A 253 13.59 -5.24 21.99
C ALA A 253 12.11 -4.86 22.23
N PHE A 254 11.30 -4.86 21.17
CA PHE A 254 9.85 -4.54 21.21
C PHE A 254 9.03 -5.41 22.19
N LEU A 255 9.62 -6.49 22.70
CA LEU A 255 8.97 -7.49 23.54
C LEU A 255 9.57 -7.56 24.96
N GLN A 256 10.55 -6.72 25.30
CA GLN A 256 11.14 -6.67 26.64
C GLN A 256 10.31 -5.73 27.53
N PRO A 257 9.90 -6.16 28.75
CA PRO A 257 9.28 -5.29 29.73
C PRO A 257 10.18 -4.08 30.02
N ILE A 258 9.58 -2.90 30.17
CA ILE A 258 10.32 -1.69 30.58
C ILE A 258 10.63 -1.84 32.07
N GLU A 259 11.88 -2.11 32.42
CA GLU A 259 12.36 -2.03 33.80
C GLU A 259 12.81 -0.60 34.10
N PHE A 260 12.04 0.11 34.91
CA PHE A 260 12.47 1.37 35.48
C PHE A 260 13.40 1.08 36.65
N ILE A 261 14.70 1.26 36.41
CA ILE A 261 15.69 1.24 37.49
C ILE A 261 15.56 2.59 38.21
N GLU A 262 14.94 2.61 39.38
CA GLU A 262 15.05 3.75 40.29
C GLU A 262 16.51 3.91 40.68
N ARG A 263 17.21 4.82 40.02
CA ARG A 263 18.47 5.32 40.57
C ARG A 263 18.12 6.15 41.80
N VAL A 264 18.45 5.57 42.95
CA VAL A 264 18.43 6.15 44.30
C VAL A 264 18.68 7.66 44.24
N LYS A 265 17.69 8.43 44.71
CA LYS A 265 17.89 9.81 45.14
C LYS A 265 18.84 9.77 46.33
N ALA A 266 20.11 10.10 46.08
CA ALA A 266 21.05 10.45 47.13
C ALA A 266 20.70 11.85 47.68
#